data_AF-A0A1D9BF55-F1
#
_entry.id   AF-A0A1D9BF55-F1
#
_cell.length_a   1.000
_cell.length_b   1.000
_cell.length_c   1.000
_cell.angle_alpha   90.00
_cell.angle_beta   90.00
_cell.angle_gamma   90.00
#
_symmetry.space_group_name_H-M   'P 1'
#
loop_
_entity.id
_entity.type
_entity.pdbx_description
1 polymer ?
#
loop_
_entity_poly.entity_id
_entity_poly.type
_entity_poly.pdbx_seq_one_letter_code
_entity_poly.pdbx_strand_id
1 'polypeptide(L)'
;MNHDRQRWERIRAGGFWRCLLLRGMLGWGLPFCALWALIAQMLGLGSLRAALIEALPLGLAAGLIWGFACWGFALLQLMKSKE
;
A
#
# COMPACT_ATOMS: atom_id res chain seq x y z
N MET A 1 14.50 -6.73 -25.36
CA MET A 1 14.65 -6.95 -23.89
C MET A 1 13.43 -6.32 -23.21
N ASN A 2 12.49 -7.15 -22.72
CA ASN A 2 11.17 -6.69 -22.26
C ASN A 2 11.29 -5.76 -21.04
N HIS A 3 10.92 -4.48 -21.23
CA HIS A 3 11.01 -3.44 -20.20
C HIS A 3 10.23 -3.78 -18.93
N ASP A 4 9.14 -4.53 -19.05
CA ASP A 4 8.32 -4.96 -17.91
C ASP A 4 9.07 -5.91 -16.98
N ARG A 5 9.90 -6.80 -17.52
CA ARG A 5 10.63 -7.79 -16.72
C ARG A 5 11.68 -7.13 -15.82
N GLN A 6 12.41 -6.15 -16.36
CA GLN A 6 13.37 -5.34 -15.58
C GLN A 6 12.69 -4.48 -14.51
N ARG A 7 11.43 -4.09 -14.75
CA ARG A 7 10.64 -3.31 -13.79
C ARG A 7 10.28 -4.18 -12.59
N TRP A 8 9.78 -5.40 -12.81
CA TRP A 8 9.41 -6.32 -11.72
C TRP A 8 10.61 -6.92 -10.98
N GLU A 9 11.72 -7.18 -11.68
CA GLU A 9 13.01 -7.58 -11.08
C GLU A 9 13.52 -6.52 -10.08
N ARG A 10 13.48 -5.23 -10.44
CA ARG A 10 13.85 -4.13 -9.52
C ARG A 10 12.96 -4.09 -8.27
N ILE A 11 11.67 -4.35 -8.44
CA ILE A 11 10.70 -4.36 -7.35
C ILE A 11 11.01 -5.52 -6.39
N ARG A 12 11.34 -6.70 -6.94
CA ARG A 12 11.75 -7.86 -6.16
C ARG A 12 13.10 -7.64 -5.46
N ALA A 13 14.09 -7.08 -6.15
CA ALA A 13 15.42 -6.77 -5.62
C ALA A 13 15.38 -5.77 -4.46
N GLY A 14 14.35 -4.90 -4.43
CA GLY A 14 14.09 -4.01 -3.30
C GLY A 14 13.73 -4.73 -2.00
N GLY A 15 13.32 -6.00 -2.06
CA GLY A 15 12.95 -6.81 -0.91
C GLY A 15 11.48 -6.66 -0.48
N PHE A 16 10.96 -7.71 0.14
CA PHE A 16 9.57 -7.82 0.61
C PHE A 16 9.17 -6.63 1.50
N TRP A 17 9.97 -6.34 2.53
CA TRP A 17 9.74 -5.24 3.47
C TRP A 17 9.70 -3.86 2.82
N ARG A 18 10.52 -3.63 1.79
CA ARG A 18 10.55 -2.35 1.09
C ARG A 18 9.29 -2.13 0.26
N CYS A 19 8.76 -3.18 -0.36
CA CYS A 19 7.45 -3.11 -1.03
C CYS A 19 6.30 -2.94 -0.03
N LEU A 20 6.33 -3.70 1.06
CA LEU A 20 5.29 -3.66 2.10
C LEU A 20 5.22 -2.29 2.77
N LEU A 21 6.36 -1.73 3.17
CA LEU A 21 6.44 -0.47 3.91
C LEU A 21 6.30 0.76 3.00
N LEU A 22 7.04 0.85 1.89
CA LEU A 22 7.03 2.06 1.05
C LEU A 22 5.82 2.13 0.11
N ARG A 23 5.42 1.01 -0.52
CA ARG A 23 4.28 1.00 -1.45
C ARG A 23 2.95 0.70 -0.77
N GLY A 24 2.96 -0.15 0.26
CA GLY A 24 1.77 -0.47 1.03
C GLY A 24 1.46 0.57 2.10
N MET A 25 2.22 0.56 3.19
CA MET A 25 1.97 1.43 4.35
C MET A 25 2.09 2.93 4.02
N LEU A 26 3.21 3.36 3.45
CA LEU A 26 3.44 4.77 3.10
C LEU A 26 2.69 5.20 1.85
N GLY A 27 2.66 4.34 0.83
CA GLY A 27 2.03 4.65 -0.45
C GLY A 27 0.50 4.61 -0.44
N TRP A 28 -0.11 3.79 0.42
CA TRP A 28 -1.55 3.58 0.46
C TRP A 28 -2.16 3.83 1.85
N GLY A 29 -1.49 3.43 2.93
CA GLY A 29 -2.00 3.61 4.28
C GLY A 29 -2.11 5.09 4.70
N LEU A 30 -1.12 5.90 4.35
CA LEU A 30 -1.08 7.34 4.62
C LEU A 30 -2.18 8.13 3.88
N PRO A 31 -2.34 7.99 2.54
CA PRO A 31 -3.45 8.63 1.84
C PRO A 31 -4.82 8.08 2.26
N PHE A 32 -4.93 6.80 2.64
CA PHE A 32 -6.17 6.26 3.20
C PHE A 32 -6.55 6.92 4.53
N CYS A 33 -5.60 7.10 5.45
CA CYS A 33 -5.84 7.82 6.70
C CYS A 33 -6.28 9.28 6.44
N ALA A 34 -5.62 9.95 5.49
CA ALA A 34 -5.99 11.30 5.10
C ALA A 34 -7.40 11.37 4.51
N LEU A 35 -7.76 10.43 3.62
CA LEU A 35 -9.08 10.36 3.00
C LEU A 35 -10.17 10.09 4.05
N TRP A 36 -9.93 9.15 4.97
CA TRP A 36 -10.85 8.85 6.07
C TRP A 36 -11.07 10.04 6.98
N ALA A 37 -10.00 10.74 7.38
CA ALA A 37 -10.10 11.93 8.21
C ALA A 37 -10.91 13.05 7.52
N LEU A 38 -10.78 13.17 6.19
CA LEU A 38 -11.56 14.12 5.39
C LEU A 38 -13.05 13.75 5.36
N ILE A 39 -13.37 12.47 5.17
CA ILE A 39 -14.75 11.96 5.19
C ILE A 39 -15.38 12.14 6.58
N ALA A 40 -14.63 11.81 7.64
CA ALA A 40 -15.09 11.99 9.02
C ALA A 40 -15.37 13.46 9.35
N GLN A 41 -14.53 14.38 8.86
CA GLN A 41 -14.75 15.83 8.99
C GLN A 41 -16.02 16.27 8.23
N MET A 42 -16.25 15.76 7.01
CA MET A 42 -17.46 16.06 6.23
C MET A 42 -18.74 15.53 6.87
N LEU A 43 -18.67 14.38 7.54
CA LEU A 43 -19.80 13.75 8.24
C LEU A 43 -20.03 14.34 9.64
N GLY A 44 -19.19 15.27 10.11
CA GLY A 44 -19.31 15.85 11.44
C GLY A 44 -19.00 14.86 12.58
N LEU A 45 -18.28 13.78 12.30
CA LEU A 45 -17.98 12.68 13.25
C LEU A 45 -16.91 13.05 14.30
N GLY A 46 -16.71 14.34 14.59
CA GLY A 46 -15.78 14.84 15.58
C GLY A 46 -14.56 15.55 15.00
N SER A 47 -13.50 15.66 15.80
CA SER A 47 -12.29 16.39 15.42
C SER A 47 -11.42 15.60 14.43
N LEU A 48 -10.81 16.30 13.46
CA LEU A 48 -9.95 15.69 12.44
C LEU A 48 -8.76 14.91 13.04
N ARG A 49 -8.27 15.36 14.21
CA ARG A 49 -7.23 14.66 14.97
C ARG A 49 -7.70 13.31 15.51
N ALA A 50 -8.90 13.24 16.08
CA ALA A 50 -9.46 11.98 16.58
C ALA A 50 -9.68 10.99 15.44
N ALA A 51 -10.25 11.46 14.32
CA ALA A 51 -10.47 10.66 13.13
C ALA A 51 -9.16 10.11 12.52
N LEU A 52 -8.07 10.88 12.52
CA LEU A 52 -6.75 10.40 12.08
C LEU A 52 -6.20 9.28 12.96
N ILE A 53 -6.36 9.39 14.28
CA ILE A 53 -5.87 8.39 15.24
C ILE A 53 -6.67 7.09 15.11
N GLU A 54 -7.99 7.19 14.98
CA GLU A 54 -8.86 6.03 14.74
C GLU A 54 -8.63 5.38 13.37
N ALA A 55 -8.32 6.18 12.36
CA ALA A 55 -7.99 5.68 11.02
C ALA A 55 -6.63 5.00 10.97
N LEU A 56 -5.71 5.31 11.88
CA LEU A 56 -4.33 4.84 11.84
C LEU A 56 -4.22 3.29 11.80
N PRO A 57 -4.86 2.53 12.71
CA PRO A 57 -4.79 1.06 12.65
C PRO A 57 -5.43 0.50 11.38
N LEU A 58 -6.56 1.07 10.93
CA LEU A 58 -7.25 0.67 9.70
C LEU A 58 -6.41 0.96 8.45
N GLY A 59 -5.82 2.14 8.35
CA GLY A 59 -4.96 2.56 7.24
C GLY A 59 -3.65 1.80 7.21
N LEU A 60 -3.05 1.51 8.37
CA LEU A 60 -1.89 0.63 8.47
C LEU A 60 -2.21 -0.79 8.01
N ALA A 61 -3.33 -1.37 8.47
CA ALA A 61 -3.77 -2.69 8.07
C ALA A 61 -4.09 -2.76 6.57
N ALA A 62 -4.83 -1.78 6.03
CA ALA A 62 -5.14 -1.68 4.62
C ALA A 62 -3.87 -1.51 3.77
N GLY A 63 -2.93 -0.67 4.21
CA GLY A 63 -1.63 -0.49 3.57
C GLY A 63 -0.79 -1.76 3.57
N LEU A 64 -0.80 -2.52 4.67
CA LEU A 64 -0.14 -3.83 4.78
C LEU A 64 -0.73 -4.85 3.80
N ILE A 65 -2.06 -5.00 3.76
CA ILE A 65 -2.77 -5.90 2.85
C ILE A 65 -2.45 -5.53 1.39
N TRP A 66 -2.50 -4.24 1.07
CA TRP A 66 -2.19 -3.75 -0.27
C TRP A 66 -0.74 -4.01 -0.67
N GLY A 67 0.22 -3.74 0.23
CA GLY A 67 1.63 -4.03 0.01
C GLY A 67 1.88 -5.53 -0.24
N PHE A 68 1.19 -6.40 0.50
CA PHE A 68 1.29 -7.84 0.35
C PHE A 68 0.71 -8.32 -0.99
N ALA A 69 -0.47 -7.83 -1.36
CA ALA A 69 -1.10 -8.12 -2.65
C ALA A 69 -0.22 -7.68 -3.83
N CYS A 70 0.38 -6.48 -3.75
CA CYS A 70 1.24 -5.94 -4.79
C CYS A 70 2.53 -6.77 -4.98
N TRP A 71 3.13 -7.24 -3.89
CA TRP A 71 4.30 -8.12 -3.94
C TRP A 71 3.95 -9.53 -4.44
N GLY A 72 2.84 -10.11 -3.98
CA GLY A 72 2.33 -11.38 -4.48
C GLY A 72 2.04 -11.33 -5.98
N PHE A 73 1.42 -10.25 -6.45
CA PHE A 73 1.16 -10.04 -7.87
C PHE A 73 2.46 -9.90 -8.69
N ALA A 74 3.46 -9.19 -8.18
CA ALA A 74 4.79 -9.10 -8.80
C ALA A 74 5.45 -10.47 -8.97
N LEU A 75 5.31 -11.35 -7.97
CA LEU A 75 5.82 -12.72 -8.01
C LEU A 75 5.09 -13.58 -9.03
N LEU A 76 3.75 -13.50 -9.07
CA LEU A 76 2.93 -14.20 -10.05
C LEU A 76 3.28 -13.79 -11.49
N GLN A 77 3.46 -12.50 -11.74
CA GLN A 77 3.90 -11.98 -13.04
C GLN A 77 5.28 -12.51 -13.44
N LEU A 78 6.22 -12.57 -12.48
CA LEU A 78 7.56 -13.12 -12.74
C LEU A 78 7.53 -14.62 -13.05
N MET A 79 6.70 -15.40 -12.36
CA MET A 79 6.53 -16.85 -12.64
C MET A 79 5.90 -17.06 -14.02
N LYS A 80 4.83 -16.32 -14.33
CA LYS A 80 4.18 -16.38 -15.65
C LYS A 80 5.10 -15.97 -16.80
N SER A 81 6.09 -15.11 -16.55
CA SER A 81 7.09 -14.70 -17.56
C SER A 81 8.27 -15.67 -17.73
N LYS A 82 8.31 -16.75 -16.94
CA LYS A 82 9.32 -17.81 -17.05
C LYS A 82 8.82 -19.03 -17.83
N GLU A 83 7.50 -19.22 -17.91
CA GLU A 83 6.83 -20.17 -18.81
C GLU A 83 6.72 -19.60 -20.23
#